data_AF-A0A3C1IDW2-F1
#
_entry.id   AF-A0A3C1IDW2-F1
#
_cell.length_a   1.000
_cell.length_b   1.000
_cell.length_c   1.000
_cell.angle_alpha   90.00
_cell.angle_beta   90.00
_cell.angle_gamma   90.00
#
_symmetry.space_group_name_H-M   'P 1'
#
loop_
_entity.id
_entity.type
_entity.pdbx_description
1 polymer ?
#
loop_
_entity_poly.entity_id
_entity_poly.type
_entity_poly.pdbx_seq_one_letter_code
_entity_poly.pdbx_strand_id
1 'polypeptide(L)'
;IVDFSHLPPGSRLQATNGTTLVIDMENRPCNLPARVIEKAKPGHGKAFMKSATGRRGVTAWVEREGALVLGDHLRLHIPDQPAWIGLAAAKS
;
A
#
# COMPACT_ATOMS: atom_id res chain seq x y z
N ILE A 1 -11.14 2.73 4.11
CA ILE A 1 -10.52 3.77 4.96
C ILE A 1 -10.15 4.97 4.10
N VAL A 2 -10.04 6.16 4.68
CA VAL A 2 -9.54 7.35 3.96
C VAL A 2 -8.02 7.23 3.84
N ASP A 3 -7.47 7.67 2.70
CA ASP A 3 -6.03 7.86 2.48
C ASP A 3 -5.12 6.61 2.60
N PHE A 4 -5.63 5.47 2.13
CA PHE A 4 -4.96 4.17 2.24
C PHE A 4 -3.51 4.12 1.72
N SER A 5 -3.16 4.89 0.68
CA SER A 5 -1.80 4.87 0.10
C SER A 5 -0.74 5.46 1.03
N HIS A 6 -1.13 6.27 2.02
CA HIS A 6 -0.21 6.95 2.94
C HIS A 6 -0.15 6.30 4.32
N LEU A 7 -0.65 5.06 4.47
CA LEU A 7 -0.41 4.28 5.69
C LEU A 7 1.10 4.17 5.94
N PRO A 8 1.58 4.45 7.17
CA PRO A 8 3.01 4.42 7.44
C PRO A 8 3.56 2.98 7.40
N PRO A 9 4.83 2.79 7.00
CA PRO A 9 5.51 1.52 7.11
C PRO A 9 5.37 0.90 8.51
N GLY A 10 5.20 -0.42 8.57
CA GLY A 10 4.99 -1.15 9.82
C GLY A 10 3.53 -1.20 10.30
N SER A 11 2.60 -0.50 9.65
CA SER A 11 1.15 -0.65 9.92
C SER A 11 0.70 -2.09 9.66
N ARG A 12 -0.27 -2.59 10.43
CA ARG A 12 -0.81 -3.95 10.30
C ARG A 12 -2.27 -3.93 9.88
N LEU A 13 -2.62 -4.80 8.94
CA LEU A 13 -3.99 -5.14 8.59
C LEU A 13 -4.26 -6.56 9.08
N GLN A 14 -5.12 -6.69 10.08
CA GLN A 14 -5.30 -7.94 10.83
C GLN A 14 -6.73 -8.45 10.69
N ALA A 15 -6.88 -9.68 10.19
CA ALA A 15 -8.15 -10.37 10.14
C ALA A 15 -8.53 -10.96 11.52
N THR A 16 -9.81 -11.31 11.70
CA THR A 16 -10.31 -11.90 12.96
C THR A 16 -9.73 -13.29 13.24
N ASN A 17 -9.39 -14.05 12.20
CA ASN A 17 -8.68 -15.32 12.32
C ASN A 17 -7.17 -15.16 12.63
N GLY A 18 -6.68 -13.91 12.65
CA GLY A 18 -5.30 -13.56 12.97
C GLY A 18 -4.34 -13.48 11.78
N THR A 19 -4.78 -13.77 10.55
CA THR A 19 -3.98 -13.49 9.35
C THR A 19 -3.61 -12.01 9.30
N THR A 20 -2.33 -11.72 9.11
CA THR A 20 -1.80 -10.36 9.24
C THR A 20 -0.87 -10.00 8.09
N LEU A 21 -1.15 -8.85 7.48
CA LEU A 21 -0.29 -8.18 6.51
C LEU A 21 0.35 -6.96 7.16
N VAL A 22 1.65 -6.76 6.96
CA VAL A 22 2.38 -5.57 7.38
C VAL A 22 2.67 -4.70 6.17
N ILE A 23 2.28 -3.44 6.26
CA ILE A 23 2.55 -2.42 5.24
C ILE A 23 4.06 -2.14 5.19
N ASP A 24 4.62 -2.19 3.98
CA ASP A 24 6.03 -1.89 3.72
C ASP A 24 6.20 -0.45 3.22
N MET A 25 5.65 -0.11 2.05
CA MET A 25 5.72 1.25 1.50
C MET A 25 4.53 1.62 0.60
N GLU A 26 4.43 2.89 0.20
CA GLU A 26 3.52 3.32 -0.87
C GLU A 26 3.88 2.59 -2.18
N ASN A 27 2.87 2.05 -2.85
CA ASN A 27 3.02 1.38 -4.12
C ASN A 27 3.09 2.39 -5.28
N ARG A 28 4.24 3.09 -5.42
CA ARG A 28 4.40 4.17 -6.40
C ARG A 28 3.96 3.79 -7.83
N PRO A 29 3.44 4.75 -8.61
CA PRO A 29 3.05 4.50 -9.99
C PRO A 29 4.25 4.13 -10.88
N CYS A 30 4.05 3.17 -11.77
CA CYS A 30 4.99 2.79 -12.81
C CYS A 30 4.28 2.73 -14.17
N ASN A 31 5.05 2.69 -15.27
CA ASN A 31 4.49 2.67 -16.62
C ASN A 31 3.96 1.28 -17.02
N LEU A 32 4.31 0.22 -16.30
CA LEU A 32 3.97 -1.16 -16.68
C LEU A 32 2.44 -1.40 -16.82
N PRO A 33 1.57 -0.90 -15.92
CA PRO A 33 0.12 -1.08 -16.03
C PRO A 33 -0.51 -0.28 -17.17
N ALA A 34 0.17 0.74 -17.72
CA ALA A 34 -0.42 1.66 -18.70
C ALA A 34 -0.96 0.92 -19.93
N ARG A 35 -0.23 -0.08 -20.43
CA ARG A 35 -0.66 -0.89 -21.60
C ARG A 35 -1.88 -1.75 -21.29
N VAL A 36 -1.97 -2.30 -20.08
CA VAL A 36 -3.11 -3.12 -19.64
C VAL A 36 -4.35 -2.23 -19.49
N ILE A 37 -4.18 -1.05 -18.88
CA ILE A 37 -5.25 -0.07 -18.70
C ILE A 37 -5.75 0.45 -20.04
N GLU A 38 -4.88 0.75 -21.00
CA GLU A 38 -5.30 1.19 -22.34
C GLU A 38 -6.16 0.14 -23.05
N LYS A 39 -5.79 -1.13 -22.95
CA LYS A 39 -6.58 -2.24 -23.53
C LYS A 39 -7.96 -2.38 -22.90
N ALA A 40 -8.04 -2.25 -21.56
CA ALA A 40 -9.30 -2.38 -20.82
C ALA A 40 -10.16 -1.10 -20.88
N LYS A 41 -9.52 0.07 -20.99
CA LYS A 41 -10.14 1.39 -20.97
C LYS A 41 -9.37 2.36 -21.89
N PRO A 42 -9.69 2.38 -23.20
CA PRO A 42 -9.01 3.22 -24.18
C PRO A 42 -8.94 4.70 -23.78
N GLY A 43 -7.83 5.36 -24.10
CA GLY A 43 -7.51 6.75 -23.80
C GLY A 43 -6.96 7.01 -22.39
N HIS A 44 -6.92 5.99 -21.51
CA HIS A 44 -6.58 6.20 -20.10
C HIS A 44 -5.18 5.69 -19.70
N GLY A 45 -4.52 4.87 -20.54
CA GLY A 45 -3.23 4.29 -20.20
C GLY A 45 -2.14 5.34 -19.98
N LYS A 46 -2.06 6.33 -20.88
CA LYS A 46 -1.04 7.41 -20.81
C LYS A 46 -1.18 8.28 -19.57
N ALA A 47 -2.41 8.54 -19.12
CA ALA A 47 -2.68 9.38 -17.95
C ALA A 47 -2.44 8.65 -16.63
N PHE A 48 -2.38 7.30 -16.64
CA PHE A 48 -2.37 6.49 -15.43
C PHE A 48 -1.31 6.91 -14.41
N MET A 49 -0.04 7.05 -14.80
CA MET A 49 1.02 7.36 -13.83
C MET A 49 0.74 8.66 -13.06
N LYS A 50 0.36 9.72 -13.77
CA LYS A 50 0.02 11.02 -13.17
C LYS A 50 -1.24 10.91 -12.30
N SER A 51 -2.23 10.15 -12.75
CA SER A 51 -3.46 9.94 -11.99
C SER A 51 -3.26 9.04 -10.78
N ALA A 52 -2.28 8.15 -10.76
CA ALA A 52 -2.09 7.17 -9.69
C ALA A 52 -1.19 7.65 -8.54
N THR A 53 -0.51 8.79 -8.67
CA THR A 53 0.28 9.42 -7.59
C THR A 53 -0.54 9.55 -6.30
N GLY A 54 -0.04 9.03 -5.18
CA GLY A 54 -0.70 9.05 -3.86
C GLY A 54 -1.96 8.19 -3.76
N ARG A 55 -2.28 7.40 -4.80
CA ARG A 55 -3.58 6.71 -4.94
C ARG A 55 -3.48 5.25 -5.36
N ARG A 56 -2.26 4.72 -5.50
CA ARG A 56 -2.01 3.36 -6.01
C ARG A 56 -1.95 2.29 -4.90
N GLY A 57 -2.22 2.69 -3.66
CA GLY A 57 -2.20 1.80 -2.51
C GLY A 57 -0.78 1.56 -2.00
N VAL A 58 -0.58 0.39 -1.41
CA VAL A 58 0.63 0.04 -0.66
C VAL A 58 1.16 -1.33 -1.09
N THR A 59 2.43 -1.58 -0.80
CA THR A 59 2.99 -2.93 -0.75
C THR A 59 2.95 -3.44 0.67
N ALA A 60 2.89 -4.77 0.83
CA ALA A 60 2.85 -5.41 2.14
C ALA A 60 3.52 -6.79 2.08
N TRP A 61 3.95 -7.28 3.24
CA TRP A 61 4.43 -8.65 3.44
C TRP A 61 3.56 -9.37 4.47
N VAL A 62 3.60 -10.71 4.45
CA VAL A 62 2.79 -11.56 5.33
C VAL A 62 3.52 -11.74 6.66
N GLU A 63 3.00 -11.15 7.74
CA GLU A 63 3.52 -11.35 9.11
C GLU A 63 2.99 -12.64 9.73
N ARG A 64 1.73 -12.97 9.43
CA ARG A 64 1.11 -14.22 9.85
C ARG A 64 0.21 -14.77 8.74
N GLU A 65 0.54 -15.96 8.26
CA GLU A 65 -0.21 -16.66 7.24
C GLU A 65 -1.62 -17.06 7.72
N GLY A 66 -2.52 -17.24 6.76
CA GLY A 66 -3.85 -17.80 6.93
C GLY A 66 -4.78 -17.32 5.83
N ALA A 67 -6.04 -17.76 5.88
CA ALA A 67 -7.00 -17.48 4.81
C ALA A 67 -7.53 -16.04 4.91
N LEU A 68 -7.64 -15.37 3.76
CA LEU A 68 -8.45 -14.18 3.55
C LEU A 68 -9.53 -14.51 2.52
N VAL A 69 -10.76 -14.11 2.80
CA VAL A 69 -11.90 -14.26 1.90
C VAL A 69 -12.53 -12.91 1.59
N LEU A 70 -13.25 -12.83 0.47
CA LEU A 70 -13.97 -11.61 0.12
C LEU A 70 -15.02 -11.30 1.19
N GLY A 71 -15.07 -10.04 1.62
CA GLY A 71 -15.94 -9.58 2.70
C GLY A 71 -15.28 -9.54 4.08
N ASP A 72 -14.04 -10.04 4.23
CA ASP A 72 -13.33 -9.94 5.50
C ASP A 72 -13.11 -8.49 5.93
N HIS A 73 -13.34 -8.24 7.23
CA HIS A 73 -13.02 -6.97 7.86
C HIS A 73 -11.64 -7.06 8.51
N LEU A 74 -10.73 -6.19 8.06
CA LEU A 74 -9.39 -6.07 8.62
C LEU A 74 -9.33 -4.90 9.60
N ARG A 75 -8.81 -5.16 10.80
CA ARG A 75 -8.46 -4.12 11.76
C ARG A 75 -7.13 -3.50 11.35
N LEU A 76 -7.12 -2.18 11.19
CA LEU A 76 -5.90 -1.40 11.04
C LEU A 76 -5.28 -1.14 12.41
N HIS A 77 -4.00 -1.45 12.55
CA HIS A 77 -3.17 -1.04 13.68
C HIS A 77 -1.96 -0.26 13.15
N ILE A 78 -1.79 0.97 13.64
CA ILE A 78 -0.65 1.82 13.32
C ILE A 78 0.24 1.82 14.58
N PRO A 79 1.45 1.22 14.53
CA PRO A 79 2.36 1.30 15.66
C PRO A 79 2.93 2.71 15.79
N ASP A 80 3.23 3.11 17.02
CA ASP A 80 4.04 4.30 17.25
C ASP A 80 5.49 4.03 16.82
N GLN A 81 6.14 5.02 16.19
CA GLN A 81 7.53 4.93 15.76
C GLN A 81 8.22 6.28 15.98
N PRO A 82 9.09 6.40 16.99
CA PRO A 82 9.87 7.61 17.17
C PRO A 82 10.79 7.83 15.98
N ALA A 83 11.00 9.08 15.60
CA ALA A 83 11.95 9.45 14.57
C ALA A 83 13.35 8.97 14.95
N TRP A 84 14.03 8.29 14.02
CA TRP A 84 15.42 7.88 14.24
C TRP A 84 16.32 9.11 14.31
N ILE A 85 17.22 9.17 15.32
CA ILE A 85 18.06 10.34 15.59
C ILE A 85 18.94 10.75 14.38
N GLY A 86 19.30 9.80 13.52
CA GLY A 86 20.09 10.04 12.30
C GLY A 86 19.29 10.32 11.03
N LEU A 87 17.95 10.50 11.12
CA LEU A 87 17.08 10.54 9.95
C LEU A 87 17.47 11.61 8.92
N ALA A 88 17.92 12.78 9.38
CA ALA A 88 18.37 13.85 8.50
C ALA A 88 19.61 13.45 7.69
N ALA A 89 20.60 12.83 8.35
CA ALA A 89 21.84 12.40 7.72
C ALA A 89 21.65 11.23 6.74
N ALA A 90 20.64 10.38 6.93
CA ALA A 90 20.34 9.28 6.01
C ALA A 90 19.51 9.70 4.78
N LYS A 91 18.95 10.91 4.75
CA LYS A 91 18.12 11.42 3.65
C LYS A 91 18.82 12.48 2.78
N SER A 92 20.03 12.90 3.16
CA SER A 92 20.91 13.76 2.37
C SER A 92 21.60 12.96 1.27
#